data_AF-A0A3N9XQ22-F1
#
_entry.id   AF-A0A3N9XQ22-F1
#
_cell.length_a   1.000
_cell.length_b   1.000
_cell.length_c   1.000
_cell.angle_alpha   90.00
_cell.angle_beta   90.00
_cell.angle_gamma   90.00
#
_symmetry.space_group_name_H-M   'P 1'
#
loop_
_entity.id
_entity.type
_entity.pdbx_description
1 polymer ?
#
loop_
_entity_poly.entity_id
_entity_poly.type
_entity_poly.pdbx_seq_one_letter_code
_entity_poly.pdbx_strand_id
1 'polypeptide(L)' 'MSLKSFFLGTHRLKPLHIELNGSPDRLAGALHGLAHMVNRRRDLNGQQICITLTIRDNGSGR' A
#
# COMPACT_ATOMS: atom_id res chain seq x y z
N MET A 1 11.51 2.71 40.17
CA MET A 1 11.83 1.56 39.28
C MET A 1 10.55 0.80 38.99
N SER A 2 10.15 0.69 37.72
CA SER A 2 9.19 -0.32 37.28
C SER A 2 9.67 -0.89 35.95
N LEU A 3 10.35 -2.02 36.06
CA LEU A 3 10.83 -2.85 34.98
C LEU A 3 9.69 -3.78 34.54
N LYS A 4 8.93 -3.38 33.52
CA LYS A 4 8.14 -4.32 32.72
C LYS A 4 8.55 -4.17 31.26
N SER A 5 9.56 -4.98 30.90
CA SER A 5 9.81 -5.60 29.58
C SER A 5 9.58 -4.73 28.35
N PHE A 6 10.56 -4.26 27.57
CA PHE A 6 11.77 -4.95 27.08
C PHE A 6 11.53 -6.33 26.46
N PHE A 7 10.53 -6.43 25.57
CA PHE A 7 10.34 -7.46 24.54
C PHE A 7 9.39 -6.82 23.50
N LEU A 8 9.73 -6.50 22.24
CA LEU A 8 10.47 -7.18 21.18
C LEU A 8 11.08 -6.12 20.25
N GLY A 9 12.33 -6.30 19.85
CA GLY A 9 12.98 -5.46 18.85
C GLY A 9 12.28 -5.51 17.48
N THR A 10 12.40 -4.41 16.74
CA THR A 10 12.31 -4.40 15.27
C THR A 10 11.15 -5.21 14.67
N HIS A 11 9.91 -5.00 15.10
CA HIS A 11 8.81 -5.22 14.16
C HIS A 11 8.93 -4.09 13.12
N ARG A 12 9.85 -4.24 12.16
CA ARG A 12 9.74 -3.54 10.88
C ARG A 12 8.32 -3.87 10.43
N LEU A 13 7.43 -2.89 10.52
CA LEU A 13 6.09 -2.99 9.98
C LEU A 13 6.26 -3.55 8.57
N LYS A 14 5.86 -4.82 8.38
CA LYS A 14 6.09 -5.50 7.11
C LYS A 14 5.45 -4.61 6.05
N PRO A 15 6.16 -4.27 4.96
CA PRO A 15 5.61 -3.37 3.97
C PRO A 15 4.25 -3.90 3.52
N LEU A 16 3.23 -3.06 3.54
CA LEU A 16 1.93 -3.43 3.02
C LEU A 16 2.10 -3.58 1.51
N HIS A 17 2.05 -4.82 1.02
CA HIS A 17 2.21 -5.10 -0.39
C HIS A 17 0.84 -5.12 -1.05
N ILE A 18 0.67 -4.28 -2.06
CA ILE A 18 -0.57 -4.13 -2.81
C ILE A 18 -0.24 -4.39 -4.27
N GLU A 19 -0.87 -5.42 -4.84
CA GLU A 19 -0.75 -5.73 -6.26
C GLU A 19 -1.98 -5.23 -6.99
N LEU A 20 -1.77 -4.35 -7.97
CA LEU A 20 -2.84 -3.85 -8.84
C LEU A 20 -2.55 -4.31 -10.26
N ASN A 21 -3.56 -4.93 -10.88
CA ASN A 21 -3.47 -5.47 -12.22
C ASN A 21 -4.72 -5.09 -13.02
N GLY A 22 -4.53 -4.44 -14.16
CA GLY A 22 -5.63 -4.02 -15.00
C GLY A 22 -5.26 -2.99 -16.06
N SER A 23 -6.28 -2.41 -16.69
CA SER A 23 -6.12 -1.33 -17.66
C SER A 23 -5.64 -0.03 -16.99
N PRO A 24 -5.00 0.87 -17.73
CA PRO A 24 -4.51 2.15 -17.21
C PRO A 24 -5.59 2.94 -16.44
N ASP A 25 -6.79 3.09 -16.99
CA ASP A 25 -7.88 3.85 -16.35
C ASP A 25 -8.32 3.24 -15.02
N ARG A 26 -8.38 1.90 -14.96
CA ARG A 26 -8.78 1.17 -13.76
C ARG A 26 -7.70 1.27 -12.69
N LEU A 27 -6.43 1.21 -13.07
CA LEU A 27 -5.29 1.38 -12.17
C LEU A 27 -5.22 2.80 -11.63
N ALA A 28 -5.50 3.82 -12.46
CA ALA A 28 -5.56 5.21 -12.02
C ALA A 28 -6.65 5.41 -10.95
N GLY A 29 -7.85 4.86 -11.15
CA GLY A 29 -8.92 4.88 -10.15
C GLY A 29 -8.55 4.14 -8.86
N ALA A 30 -7.89 2.97 -8.97
CA ALA A 30 -7.44 2.20 -7.82
C ALA A 30 -6.37 2.95 -7.00
N LEU A 31 -5.40 3.57 -7.65
CA LEU A 31 -4.38 4.39 -7.01
C LEU A 31 -4.99 5.63 -6.34
N HIS A 32 -5.97 6.27 -6.99
CA HIS A 32 -6.69 7.40 -6.41
C HIS A 32 -7.44 6.99 -5.13
N GLY A 33 -8.17 5.87 -5.16
CA GLY A 33 -8.85 5.32 -4.00
C GLY A 33 -7.88 4.94 -2.87
N LEU A 34 -6.73 4.36 -3.22
CA LEU A 34 -5.68 3.99 -2.27
C LEU A 34 -5.09 5.23 -1.59
N ALA A 35 -4.78 6.29 -2.34
CA ALA A 35 -4.31 7.55 -1.78
C ALA A 35 -5.31 8.15 -0.79
N HIS A 36 -6.60 8.15 -1.16
CA HIS A 36 -7.65 8.64 -0.28
C HIS A 36 -7.83 7.77 0.99
N MET A 37 -7.71 6.44 0.86
CA MET A 37 -7.74 5.52 2.01
C MET A 37 -6.57 5.77 2.97
N VAL A 38 -5.35 5.88 2.44
CA VAL A 38 -4.13 6.13 3.24
C VAL A 38 -4.25 7.47 3.95
N ASN A 39 -4.74 8.52 3.27
CA ASN A 39 -4.93 9.83 3.89
C ASN A 39 -5.92 9.83 5.07
N ARG A 40 -6.94 8.96 5.05
CA ARG A 40 -7.90 8.84 6.16
C ARG A 40 -7.41 7.97 7.32
N ARG A 41 -6.48 7.05 7.07
CA ARG A 41 -6.03 6.03 8.03
C ARG A 41 -4.76 6.48 8.75
N ARG A 42 -4.93 7.14 9.90
CA ARG A 42 -3.83 7.59 10.76
C ARG A 42 -2.98 6.44 11.31
N ASP A 43 -3.54 5.24 11.39
CA ASP A 43 -2.84 4.01 11.78
C ASP A 43 -1.79 3.56 10.75
N LEU A 44 -1.88 4.06 9.50
CA LEU A 44 -0.89 3.82 8.45
C LEU A 44 0.21 4.89 8.42
N ASN A 45 0.20 5.87 9.33
CA ASN A 45 1.27 6.86 9.40
C ASN A 45 2.60 6.19 9.77
N GLY A 46 3.61 6.34 8.91
CA GLY A 46 4.92 5.68 9.08
C GLY A 46 4.95 4.22 8.60
N GLN A 47 3.86 3.69 8.07
CA GLN A 47 3.81 2.38 7.42
C GLN A 47 4.42 2.46 6.02
N GLN A 48 5.37 1.58 5.69
CA GLN A 48 5.83 1.43 4.31
C GLN A 48 4.78 0.67 3.50
N ILE A 49 4.40 1.21 2.33
CA ILE A 49 3.45 0.60 1.39
C ILE A 49 4.21 0.38 0.08
N CYS A 50 4.21 -0.87 -0.41
CA CYS A 50 4.81 -1.25 -1.68
C CYS A 50 3.70 -1.59 -2.67
N ILE A 51 3.61 -0.85 -3.77
CA ILE A 51 2.57 -1.04 -4.77
C ILE A 51 3.22 -1.61 -6.04
N THR A 52 2.82 -2.82 -6.41
CA THR A 52 3.22 -3.43 -7.68
C THR A 52 2.10 -3.22 -8.69
N LEU A 53 2.43 -2.54 -9.79
CA LEU A 53 1.49 -2.23 -10.86
C LEU A 53 1.78 -3.11 -12.07
N THR A 54 0.82 -3.94 -12.47
CA THR A 54 0.83 -4.68 -13.73
C THR A 54 -0.17 -4.03 -14.67
N ILE A 55 0.35 -3.20 -15.58
CA ILE A 55 -0.47 -2.55 -16.60
C ILE A 55 -0.71 -3.55 -17.73
N ARG A 56 -1.98 -3.92 -17.92
CA ARG A 56 -2.42 -4.68 -19.08
C ARG A 56 -3.09 -3.71 -20.03
N ASP A 57 -2.38 -3.34 -21.08
CA ASP A 57 -3.02 -2.71 -22.21
C ASP A 57 -3.83 -3.78 -22.93
N ASN A 58 -5.16 -3.77 -22.73
CA ASN A 58 -6.03 -4.41 -23.69
C ASN A 58 -5.98 -3.49 -24.89
N GLY A 59 -4.98 -3.71 -25.75
CA GLY A 59 -4.79 -2.97 -26.97
C GLY A 59 -6.13 -2.88 -27.68
N SER A 60 -6.77 -1.72 -27.56
CA SER A 60 -7.70 -1.27 -28.55
C SER A 60 -6.82 -1.05 -29.76
N GLY A 61 -6.59 -2.13 -30.51
CA GLY A 61 -6.00 -2.11 -31.83
C GLY A 61 -6.70 -1.00 -32.58
N ARG A 62 -5.95 0.07 -32.78
CA ARG A 62 -6.26 1.11 -33.73
C ARG A 62 -5.33 0.92 -34.89
#